data_AF-A0AAV5PCT0-F1
#
_entry.id   AF-A0AAV5PCT0-F1
#
_cell.length_a   1.000
_cell.length_b   1.000
_cell.length_c   1.000
_cell.angle_alpha   90.00
_cell.angle_beta   90.00
_cell.angle_gamma   90.00
#
_symmetry.space_group_name_H-M   'P 1'
#
loop_
_entity.id
_entity.type
_entity.pdbx_description
1 polymer ?
#
loop_
_entity_poly.entity_id
_entity_poly.type
_entity_poly.pdbx_seq_one_letter_code
_entity_poly.pdbx_strand_id
1 'polypeptide(L)'
;MHLTSSDLVHWENLGEAVYPDTPLDSHGAYSGSAKAISAKAIGDKDKLFLMYMGNVRDENWVRHSYQVGAWMDEEGKVTKLETPLINSPEHVTEHFRE
;
A
#
# COMPACT_ATOMS: atom_id res chain seq x y z
N MET A 1 -2.15 -9.27 -6.58
CA MET A 1 -1.20 -10.36 -6.87
C MET A 1 0.22 -9.83 -6.77
N HIS A 2 1.08 -10.55 -6.06
CA HIS A 2 2.51 -10.28 -5.89
C HIS A 2 3.29 -11.32 -6.70
N LEU A 3 4.14 -10.83 -7.61
CA LEU A 3 4.95 -11.66 -8.49
C LEU A 3 6.42 -11.27 -8.33
N THR A 4 7.32 -12.25 -8.36
CA THR A 4 8.76 -12.04 -8.38
C THR A 4 9.40 -12.68 -9.61
N SER A 5 10.50 -12.11 -10.07
CA SER A 5 11.26 -12.61 -11.22
C SER A 5 12.72 -12.23 -11.08
N SER A 6 13.61 -13.15 -11.45
CA SER A 6 15.06 -12.90 -11.53
C SER A 6 15.53 -12.39 -12.89
N ASP A 7 14.68 -12.49 -13.92
CA ASP A 7 15.02 -12.15 -15.32
C ASP A 7 13.98 -11.23 -16.00
N LEU A 8 12.93 -10.84 -15.27
CA LEU A 8 11.79 -10.04 -15.74
C LEU A 8 10.93 -10.73 -16.81
N VAL A 9 11.13 -12.03 -17.05
CA VAL A 9 10.40 -12.84 -18.05
C VAL A 9 9.61 -13.95 -17.38
N HIS A 10 10.27 -14.73 -16.51
CA HIS A 10 9.67 -15.84 -15.79
C HIS A 10 9.26 -15.36 -14.40
N TRP A 11 7.96 -15.48 -14.09
CA TRP A 11 7.38 -14.96 -12.85
C TRP A 11 6.87 -16.07 -11.96
N GLU A 12 7.21 -15.98 -10.67
CA GLU A 12 6.63 -16.81 -9.61
C GLU A 12 5.52 -16.04 -8.91
N ASN A 13 4.39 -16.70 -8.66
CA ASN A 13 3.25 -16.10 -7.96
C ASN A 13 3.33 -16.38 -6.46
N LEU A 14 3.42 -15.30 -5.67
CA LEU A 14 3.51 -15.35 -4.21
C LEU A 14 2.17 -15.08 -3.51
N GLY A 15 1.07 -15.01 -4.26
CA GLY A 15 -0.27 -14.72 -3.76
C GLY A 15 -0.55 -13.22 -3.63
N GLU A 16 -1.52 -12.85 -2.81
CA GLU A 16 -1.87 -11.46 -2.55
C GLU A 16 -1.04 -10.87 -1.41
N ALA A 17 -0.38 -9.74 -1.69
CA ALA A 17 0.40 -9.00 -0.69
C ALA A 17 -0.44 -8.03 0.14
N VAL A 18 -1.39 -7.33 -0.48
CA VAL A 18 -2.20 -6.29 0.17
C VAL A 18 -3.68 -6.63 -0.01
N TYR A 19 -4.37 -6.87 1.09
CA TYR A 19 -5.81 -7.14 1.13
C TYR A 19 -6.57 -5.89 1.57
N PRO A 20 -7.83 -5.66 1.16
CA PRO A 20 -8.66 -4.58 1.69
C PRO A 20 -9.30 -4.97 3.04
N ASP A 21 -8.51 -4.97 4.10
CA ASP A 21 -8.88 -5.56 5.40
C ASP A 21 -8.71 -4.62 6.60
N THR A 22 -8.47 -3.33 6.36
CA THR A 22 -8.35 -2.31 7.42
C THR A 22 -9.38 -1.18 7.26
N PRO A 23 -9.60 -0.36 8.29
CA PRO A 23 -10.45 0.82 8.16
C PRO A 23 -10.01 1.78 7.06
N LEU A 24 -8.70 1.84 6.75
CA LEU A 24 -8.15 2.74 5.74
C LEU A 24 -8.33 2.26 4.29
N ASP A 25 -8.72 1.01 4.08
CA ASP A 25 -8.86 0.40 2.75
C ASP A 25 -10.00 -0.62 2.65
N SER A 26 -10.99 -0.51 3.54
CA SER A 26 -12.11 -1.44 3.70
C SER A 26 -12.91 -1.73 2.42
N HIS A 27 -12.84 -0.85 1.43
CA HIS A 27 -13.52 -0.97 0.14
C HIS A 27 -12.54 -1.07 -1.04
N GLY A 28 -11.26 -1.32 -0.78
CA GLY A 28 -10.26 -1.62 -1.80
C GLY A 28 -8.86 -1.08 -1.48
N ALA A 29 -7.85 -1.91 -1.72
CA ALA A 29 -6.47 -1.47 -1.86
C ALA A 29 -6.19 -1.22 -3.35
N TYR A 30 -6.08 0.06 -3.73
CA TYR A 30 -5.88 0.49 -5.10
C TYR A 30 -4.39 0.61 -5.43
N SER A 31 -4.09 1.10 -6.63
CA SER A 31 -2.74 1.30 -7.14
C SER A 31 -1.83 2.08 -6.18
N GLY A 32 -0.53 1.86 -6.35
CA GLY A 32 0.51 2.43 -5.53
C GLY A 32 1.90 2.24 -6.13
N SER A 33 2.90 2.57 -5.33
CA SER A 33 4.32 2.42 -5.64
C SER A 33 5.05 1.75 -4.49
N ALA A 34 6.28 1.31 -4.77
CA ALA A 34 7.13 0.69 -3.79
C ALA A 34 8.52 1.32 -3.80
N LYS A 35 9.14 1.45 -2.64
CA LYS A 35 10.50 1.98 -2.48
C LYS A 35 11.33 1.02 -1.64
N ALA A 36 12.45 0.56 -2.19
CA ALA A 36 13.43 -0.21 -1.43
C ALA A 36 14.08 0.71 -0.38
N ILE A 37 14.04 0.27 0.87
CA ILE A 37 14.63 0.97 2.02
C ILE A 37 15.69 0.07 2.61
N SER A 38 16.93 0.56 2.64
CA SER A 38 18.04 -0.21 3.19
C SER A 38 18.05 -0.21 4.71
N ALA A 39 18.55 -1.30 5.27
CA ALA A 39 18.86 -1.51 6.67
C ALA A 39 19.56 -0.31 7.29
N LYS A 40 20.56 0.24 6.58
CA LYS A 40 21.33 1.42 7.02
C LYS A 40 20.45 2.67 7.20
N ALA A 41 19.43 2.86 6.37
CA ALA A 41 18.58 4.05 6.42
C ALA A 41 17.60 4.02 7.61
N ILE A 42 17.20 2.83 8.07
CA ILE A 42 16.18 2.67 9.12
C ILE A 42 16.69 1.98 10.40
N GLY A 43 17.97 1.59 10.44
CA GLY A 43 18.56 0.90 11.60
C GLY A 43 17.96 -0.49 11.87
N ASP A 44 17.45 -1.15 10.82
CA ASP A 44 16.74 -2.44 10.88
C ASP A 44 17.19 -3.33 9.68
N LYS A 45 16.38 -4.30 9.24
CA LYS A 45 16.58 -5.08 8.00
C LYS A 45 16.19 -4.31 6.73
N ASP A 46 16.66 -4.76 5.57
CA ASP A 46 16.18 -4.27 4.28
C ASP A 46 14.69 -4.57 4.15
N LYS A 47 13.92 -3.57 3.71
CA LYS A 47 12.46 -3.68 3.57
C LYS A 47 11.98 -2.93 2.34
N LEU A 48 10.82 -3.32 1.85
CA LEU A 48 10.11 -2.56 0.82
C LEU A 48 9.02 -1.72 1.48
N PHE A 49 9.07 -0.41 1.29
CA PHE A 49 7.99 0.49 1.67
C PHE A 49 6.98 0.57 0.55
N LEU A 50 5.75 0.16 0.82
CA LEU A 50 4.62 0.26 -0.09
C LEU A 50 3.82 1.51 0.25
N MET A 51 3.53 2.33 -0.76
CA MET A 51 2.61 3.44 -0.67
C MET A 51 1.49 3.21 -1.66
N TYR A 52 0.25 3.09 -1.19
CA TYR A 52 -0.90 2.77 -2.03
C TYR A 52 -2.14 3.55 -1.58
N MET A 53 -3.13 3.62 -2.47
CA MET A 53 -4.38 4.30 -2.15
C MET A 53 -5.38 3.33 -1.51
N GLY A 54 -5.79 3.62 -0.28
CA GLY A 54 -6.88 2.94 0.40
C GLY A 54 -8.22 3.59 0.05
N ASN A 55 -9.14 2.77 -0.47
CA ASN A 55 -10.49 3.19 -0.83
C ASN A 55 -11.46 2.82 0.30
N VAL A 56 -12.20 3.81 0.79
CA VAL A 56 -13.24 3.64 1.80
C VAL A 56 -14.51 4.29 1.28
N ARG A 57 -15.67 3.66 1.55
CA ARG A 57 -16.96 4.28 1.35
C ARG A 57 -17.67 4.41 2.69
N ASP A 58 -18.31 5.56 2.90
CA ASP A 58 -19.17 5.75 4.06
C ASP A 58 -20.59 5.20 3.84
N GLU A 59 -21.45 5.37 4.84
CA GLU A 59 -22.85 4.91 4.82
C GLU A 59 -23.68 5.53 3.68
N ASN A 60 -23.29 6.71 3.17
CA ASN A 60 -23.92 7.38 2.04
C ASN A 60 -23.28 7.01 0.70
N TRP A 61 -22.38 6.02 0.69
CA TRP A 61 -21.62 5.57 -0.47
C TRP A 61 -20.64 6.62 -1.03
N VAL A 62 -20.31 7.65 -0.26
CA VAL A 62 -19.32 8.66 -0.65
C VAL A 62 -17.92 8.08 -0.52
N ARG A 63 -17.07 8.30 -1.52
CA ARG A 63 -15.70 7.78 -1.54
C ARG A 63 -14.76 8.67 -0.73
N HIS A 64 -14.03 8.06 0.20
CA HIS A 64 -12.91 8.63 0.92
C HIS A 64 -11.64 7.90 0.51
N SER A 65 -10.63 8.65 0.05
CA SER A 65 -9.35 8.09 -0.41
C SER A 65 -8.24 8.44 0.58
N TYR A 66 -7.45 7.45 0.97
CA TYR A 66 -6.34 7.60 1.91
C TYR A 66 -5.03 7.17 1.25
N GLN A 67 -3.95 7.92 1.47
CA GLN A 67 -2.62 7.46 1.12
C GLN A 67 -2.10 6.60 2.26
N VAL A 68 -2.00 5.29 2.05
CA VAL A 68 -1.66 4.30 3.07
C VAL A 68 -0.24 3.82 2.88
N GLY A 69 0.51 3.74 4.00
CA GLY A 69 1.84 3.14 4.02
C GLY A 69 1.77 1.70 4.54
N ALA A 70 2.64 0.84 4.00
CA ALA A 70 2.86 -0.48 4.54
C ALA A 70 4.33 -0.92 4.37
N TRP A 71 4.79 -1.78 5.25
CA TRP A 71 6.10 -2.42 5.17
C TRP A 71 5.95 -3.86 4.68
N MET A 72 6.75 -4.25 3.70
CA MET A 72 6.95 -5.64 3.32
C MET A 72 8.35 -6.08 3.74
N ASP A 73 8.44 -7.19 4.47
CA ASP A 73 9.71 -7.81 4.85
C ASP A 73 10.27 -8.73 3.75
N GLU A 74 11.44 -9.32 4.00
CA GLU A 74 12.16 -10.18 3.05
C GLU A 74 11.37 -11.48 2.74
N GLU A 75 10.48 -11.88 3.66
CA GLU A 75 9.58 -13.01 3.50
C GLU A 75 8.27 -12.65 2.75
N GLY A 76 8.11 -11.38 2.34
CA GLY A 76 6.94 -10.90 1.60
C GLY A 76 5.72 -10.60 2.47
N LYS A 77 5.85 -10.63 3.81
CA LYS A 77 4.76 -10.31 4.73
C LYS A 77 4.57 -8.80 4.82
N VAL A 78 3.33 -8.37 4.61
CA VAL A 78 2.94 -6.96 4.66
C VAL A 78 2.38 -6.59 6.04
N THR A 79 2.86 -5.46 6.58
CA THR A 79 2.34 -4.81 7.79
C THR A 79 1.95 -3.37 7.47
N LYS A 80 0.67 -3.03 7.60
CA LYS A 80 0.14 -1.70 7.29
C LYS A 80 0.34 -0.73 8.46
N LEU A 81 0.51 0.54 8.14
CA LEU A 81 0.46 1.61 9.12
C LEU A 81 -0.98 1.86 9.57
N GLU A 82 -1.17 2.17 10.84
CA GLU A 82 -2.49 2.44 11.43
C GLU A 82 -3.04 3.82 11.04
N THR A 83 -2.15 4.73 10.64
CA THR A 83 -2.50 6.10 10.24
C THR A 83 -2.15 6.34 8.77
N PRO A 84 -2.95 7.16 8.05
CA PRO A 84 -2.63 7.53 6.69
C PRO A 84 -1.35 8.38 6.65
N LEU A 85 -0.57 8.22 5.58
CA LEU A 85 0.63 9.03 5.31
C LEU A 85 0.28 10.47 4.96
N ILE A 86 -0.80 10.64 4.19
CA ILE A 86 -1.26 11.93 3.68
C ILE A 86 -2.78 11.95 3.80
N ASN A 87 -3.30 12.97 4.47
CA ASN A 87 -4.72 13.28 4.49
C ASN A 87 -5.07 14.11 3.25
N SER A 88 -6.25 13.86 2.68
CA SER A 88 -6.76 14.65 1.55
C SER A 88 -6.89 16.13 1.95
N PRO A 89 -6.26 17.07 1.23
CA PRO A 89 -6.48 18.50 1.47
C PRO A 89 -7.94 18.90 1.25
N GLU A 90 -8.43 19.95 1.92
CA GLU A 90 -9.84 20.39 1.76
C GLU A 90 -10.20 20.83 0.33
N HIS A 91 -9.20 21.22 -0.48
CA HIS A 91 -9.40 21.79 -1.81
C HIS A 91 -9.26 20.79 -2.96
N VAL A 92 -9.14 19.49 -2.67
CA VAL A 92 -9.12 18.44 -3.70
C VAL A 92 -10.45 17.69 -3.73
N THR A 93 -10.79 17.15 -4.89
CA THR A 93 -11.98 16.28 -5.04
C THR A 93 -11.71 14.89 -4.48
N GLU A 94 -12.71 14.01 -4.49
CA GLU A 94 -12.54 12.58 -4.20
C GLU A 94 -11.56 11.85 -5.15
N HIS A 95 -11.08 12.51 -6.20
CA HIS A 95 -9.99 12.04 -7.06
C HIS A 95 -8.64 12.53 -6.53
N PHE A 96 -8.28 12.10 -5.31
CA PHE A 96 -6.95 12.32 -4.73
C PHE A 96 -6.18 11.00 -4.71
N ARG A 97 -5.59 10.68 -5.86
CA ARG A 97 -4.92 9.40 -6.14
C ARG A 97 -3.91 9.54 -7.26
N GLU A 98 -3.04 8.54 -7.37
CA GLU A 98 -1.78 8.51 -8.13
C GLU A 98 -0.66 9.29 -7.44
#